data_AF-T2M8A0-F1
#
_entry.id   AF-T2M8A0-F1
#
_cell.length_a   1.000
_cell.length_b   1.000
_cell.length_c   1.000
_cell.angle_alpha   90.00
_cell.angle_beta   90.00
_cell.angle_gamma   90.00
#
_symmetry.space_group_name_H-M   'P 1'
#
loop_
_entity.id
_entity.type
_entity.pdbx_description
1 polymer ?
#
loop_
_entity_poly.entity_id
_entity_poly.type
_entity_poly.pdbx_seq_one_letter_code
_entity_poly.pdbx_strand_id
1 'polypeptide(L)'
;MTAASYVRKDFKDKLGNNFLQAGFLINDKKNKLSFSNSAQLDFSKKKLPSLDTQRVLSVIENLICQLEIVTLIPFVIENLDCFSAVFGDALNGSLLEYSRLQLLYNKLLSNTDKSAVDRETFNSSFVIKDTASKVSDVLNRILTLFRSNPTATLVVKNSYKERSNEANNFILSIASIKDHLNIRLKTQMSEDVEQKVFTLNSIVRGHQCQALIYKLEIEYNIAKKLKDDLIKQVNDRIDQLNIQIQNVQNESDAIKNAILLDAQNIHSVNVQEANTTQSKLQEDISQIKLQLQSNLKAHRESELFLRKRKYKIETEVENWIQKYDNDMTERQEEYDKLSNEYAEEKKQLQDLEERFSIVKLQYDNIMHKRHLIEEHRIETEIKLRTMVKAAILIQAFWKGYRCRKLLKAKNKKAKKKKRKGKQKGIKK
;
A
#
# COMPACT_ATOMS: atom_id res chain seq x y z
N MET A 1 5.61 -14.20 5.78
CA MET A 1 6.71 -15.13 5.45
C MET A 1 6.10 -16.46 5.09
N THR A 2 5.73 -16.55 3.82
CA THR A 2 4.49 -17.15 3.33
C THR A 2 4.80 -18.49 2.66
N ALA A 3 3.81 -19.39 2.58
CA ALA A 3 3.87 -20.75 2.02
C ALA A 3 4.74 -20.95 0.76
N ALA A 4 4.93 -19.90 -0.04
CA ALA A 4 5.90 -19.82 -1.13
C ALA A 4 7.35 -20.19 -0.74
N SER A 5 7.84 -19.87 0.47
CA SER A 5 9.20 -20.24 0.89
C SER A 5 9.34 -21.73 1.19
N TYR A 6 8.26 -22.38 1.64
CA TYR A 6 8.25 -23.80 1.97
C TYR A 6 8.19 -24.65 0.69
N VAL A 7 7.31 -24.29 -0.24
CA VAL A 7 7.19 -24.97 -1.55
C VAL A 7 8.48 -24.87 -2.37
N ARG A 8 9.16 -23.72 -2.31
CA ARG A 8 10.43 -23.50 -3.04
C ARG A 8 11.59 -24.31 -2.45
N LYS A 9 11.55 -24.63 -1.15
CA LYS A 9 12.58 -25.43 -0.47
C LYS A 9 12.40 -26.92 -0.80
N ASP A 10 11.17 -27.43 -0.68
CA ASP A 10 10.83 -28.82 -1.03
C ASP A 10 11.09 -29.17 -2.49
N PHE A 11 10.84 -28.25 -3.43
CA PHE A 11 11.15 -28.46 -4.84
C PHE A 11 12.66 -28.51 -5.10
N LYS A 12 13.44 -27.67 -4.40
CA LYS A 12 14.89 -27.58 -4.56
C LYS A 12 15.59 -28.82 -3.98
N ASP A 13 15.09 -29.33 -2.86
CA ASP A 13 15.61 -30.54 -2.21
C ASP A 13 15.28 -31.81 -3.02
N LYS A 14 14.08 -31.90 -3.62
CA LYS A 14 13.71 -33.00 -4.54
C LYS A 14 14.50 -32.98 -5.84
N LEU A 15 14.77 -31.80 -6.41
CA LEU A 15 15.62 -31.68 -7.60
C LEU A 15 17.09 -32.03 -7.26
N GLY A 16 17.62 -31.51 -6.15
CA GLY A 16 19.00 -31.78 -5.71
C GLY A 16 19.31 -33.26 -5.49
N ASN A 17 18.40 -33.98 -4.83
CA ASN A 17 18.56 -35.43 -4.60
C ASN A 17 18.51 -36.26 -5.89
N ASN A 18 17.65 -35.90 -6.84
CA ASN A 18 17.57 -36.60 -8.12
C ASN A 18 18.81 -36.36 -9.01
N PHE A 19 19.41 -35.16 -8.96
CA PHE A 19 20.66 -34.86 -9.67
C PHE A 19 21.88 -35.57 -9.06
N LEU A 20 21.96 -35.66 -7.73
CA LEU A 20 23.04 -36.39 -7.04
C LEU A 20 22.96 -37.90 -7.32
N GLN A 21 21.75 -38.47 -7.33
CA GLN A 21 21.54 -39.89 -7.63
C GLN A 21 21.80 -40.24 -9.10
N ALA A 22 21.47 -39.33 -10.03
CA ALA A 22 21.86 -39.47 -11.44
C ALA A 22 23.39 -39.35 -11.64
N GLY A 23 24.06 -38.46 -10.91
CA GLY A 23 25.51 -38.31 -10.94
C GLY A 23 26.27 -39.56 -10.47
N PHE A 24 25.80 -40.21 -9.41
CA PHE A 24 26.36 -41.47 -8.90
C PHE A 24 26.19 -42.64 -9.91
N LEU A 25 25.01 -42.76 -10.52
CA LEU A 25 24.74 -43.82 -11.51
C LEU A 25 25.55 -43.66 -12.80
N ILE A 26 25.91 -42.44 -13.19
CA ILE A 26 26.75 -42.17 -14.36
C ILE A 26 28.22 -42.51 -14.09
N ASN A 27 28.72 -42.24 -12.88
CA ASN A 27 30.10 -42.56 -12.49
C ASN A 27 30.35 -44.09 -12.36
N ASP A 28 29.40 -44.84 -11.80
CA ASP A 28 29.52 -46.30 -11.67
C ASP A 28 29.47 -47.02 -13.03
N LYS A 29 28.81 -46.44 -14.04
CA LYS A 29 28.80 -46.98 -15.41
C LYS A 29 30.07 -46.62 -16.19
N LYS A 30 30.65 -45.43 -16.01
CA LYS A 30 31.92 -45.04 -16.64
C LYS A 30 33.09 -45.91 -16.20
N ASN A 31 33.16 -46.29 -14.93
CA ASN A 31 34.22 -47.17 -14.40
C ASN A 31 34.14 -48.63 -14.91
N LYS A 32 33.01 -49.05 -15.50
CA LYS A 32 32.88 -50.38 -16.12
C LYS A 32 33.28 -50.44 -17.60
N LEU A 33 33.62 -49.31 -18.23
CA LEU A 33 33.91 -49.20 -19.67
C LEU A 33 35.38 -48.92 -20.01
N SER A 34 36.28 -48.77 -19.04
CA SER A 34 37.73 -48.72 -19.32
C SER A 34 38.28 -50.13 -19.45
N PHE A 35 38.22 -50.72 -20.65
CA PHE A 35 38.96 -51.94 -20.97
C PHE A 35 40.10 -51.60 -21.93
N SER A 36 41.31 -51.92 -21.48
CA SER A 36 42.58 -51.69 -22.15
C SER A 36 42.67 -52.43 -23.49
N ASN A 37 42.78 -51.67 -24.58
CA ASN A 37 43.23 -52.17 -25.88
C ASN A 37 44.74 -52.44 -25.81
N SER A 38 45.14 -53.65 -25.44
CA SER A 38 46.56 -54.04 -25.46
C SER A 38 46.75 -55.49 -25.91
N ALA A 39 46.18 -55.86 -27.04
CA ALA A 39 46.50 -57.11 -27.73
C ALA A 39 46.55 -56.86 -29.25
N GLN A 40 47.37 -55.91 -29.66
CA GLN A 40 47.82 -55.83 -31.05
C GLN A 40 48.92 -56.89 -31.19
N LEU A 41 48.54 -58.06 -31.73
CA LEU A 41 49.44 -59.19 -31.93
C LEU A 41 50.51 -58.78 -32.96
N ASP A 42 51.73 -58.56 -32.49
CA ASP A 42 52.92 -58.20 -33.27
C ASP A 42 53.44 -59.45 -34.03
N PHE A 43 52.87 -59.74 -35.20
CA PHE A 43 53.22 -60.91 -36.03
C PHE A 43 54.60 -60.83 -36.72
N SER A 44 55.23 -59.65 -36.72
CA SER A 44 56.46 -59.39 -37.47
C SER A 44 57.72 -60.02 -36.86
N LYS A 45 57.68 -60.50 -35.61
CA LYS A 45 58.87 -60.90 -34.83
C LYS A 45 59.08 -62.43 -34.69
N LYS A 46 58.19 -63.28 -35.20
CA LYS A 46 58.31 -64.74 -35.04
C LYS A 46 59.24 -65.37 -36.08
N LYS A 47 60.22 -66.17 -35.64
CA LYS A 47 61.10 -67.00 -36.50
C LYS A 47 60.29 -68.16 -37.11
N LEU A 48 60.61 -68.54 -38.35
CA LEU A 48 59.96 -69.65 -39.04
C LEU A 48 60.16 -70.96 -38.26
N PRO A 49 59.08 -71.68 -37.88
CA PRO A 49 59.15 -72.75 -36.88
C PRO A 49 59.67 -74.10 -37.41
N SER A 50 59.63 -74.36 -38.73
CA SER A 50 60.02 -75.65 -39.31
C SER A 50 61.14 -75.50 -40.35
N LEU A 51 62.09 -76.44 -40.35
CA LEU A 51 63.17 -76.53 -41.34
C LEU A 51 62.61 -76.62 -42.77
N ASP A 52 61.49 -77.32 -42.96
CA ASP A 52 60.86 -77.47 -44.27
C ASP A 52 60.24 -76.16 -44.75
N THR A 53 59.71 -75.33 -43.83
CA THR A 53 59.18 -74.00 -44.18
C THR A 53 60.28 -73.02 -44.58
N GLN A 54 61.46 -73.14 -43.97
CA GLN A 54 62.65 -72.39 -44.37
C GLN A 54 63.19 -72.85 -45.74
N ARG A 55 63.16 -74.16 -46.01
CA ARG A 55 63.52 -74.73 -47.32
C ARG A 55 62.58 -74.29 -48.43
N VAL A 56 61.27 -74.30 -48.19
CA VAL A 56 60.28 -73.84 -49.20
C VAL A 56 60.49 -72.36 -49.53
N LEU A 57 60.74 -71.51 -48.54
CA LEU A 57 61.04 -70.10 -48.77
C LEU A 57 62.38 -69.90 -49.51
N SER A 58 63.42 -70.66 -49.16
CA SER A 58 64.72 -70.56 -49.84
C SER A 58 64.67 -71.05 -51.30
N VAL A 59 63.83 -72.04 -51.61
CA VAL A 59 63.57 -72.46 -53.00
C VAL A 59 62.96 -71.31 -53.79
N ILE A 60 61.97 -70.61 -53.26
CA ILE A 60 61.33 -69.48 -53.93
C ILE A 60 62.31 -68.30 -54.08
N GLU A 61 63.15 -68.03 -53.09
CA GLU A 61 64.22 -67.02 -53.18
C GLU A 61 65.23 -67.35 -54.28
N ASN A 62 65.61 -68.62 -54.39
CA ASN A 62 66.50 -69.09 -55.45
C ASN A 62 65.86 -68.97 -56.84
N LEU A 63 64.56 -69.26 -56.96
CA LEU A 63 63.82 -69.08 -58.21
C LEU A 63 63.75 -67.60 -58.63
N ILE A 64 63.48 -66.69 -57.69
CA ILE A 64 63.52 -65.24 -57.95
C ILE A 64 64.91 -64.84 -58.48
N CYS A 65 65.98 -65.28 -57.81
CA CYS A 65 67.35 -64.95 -58.23
C CYS A 65 67.71 -65.50 -59.61
N GLN A 66 67.25 -66.70 -59.97
CA GLN A 66 67.46 -67.28 -61.29
C GLN A 66 66.68 -66.52 -62.36
N LEU A 67 65.40 -66.19 -62.10
CA LEU A 67 64.56 -65.44 -63.03
C LEU A 67 65.11 -64.04 -63.28
N GLU A 68 65.67 -63.39 -62.26
CA GLU A 68 66.32 -62.09 -62.41
C GLU A 68 67.47 -62.09 -63.42
N ILE A 69 68.21 -63.21 -63.50
CA ILE A 69 69.36 -63.39 -64.41
C ILE A 69 68.86 -63.80 -65.79
N VAL A 70 68.02 -64.83 -65.90
CA VAL A 70 67.54 -65.38 -67.19
C VAL A 70 66.82 -64.32 -68.02
N THR A 71 66.03 -63.48 -67.37
CA THR A 71 65.27 -62.41 -68.04
C THR A 71 66.15 -61.29 -68.60
N LEU A 72 67.40 -61.19 -68.16
CA LEU A 72 68.38 -60.21 -68.64
C LEU A 72 69.36 -60.80 -69.67
N ILE A 73 69.36 -62.12 -69.88
CA ILE A 73 70.22 -62.80 -70.87
C ILE A 73 70.06 -62.23 -72.29
N PRO A 74 68.85 -61.95 -72.82
CA PRO A 74 68.70 -61.38 -74.17
C PRO A 74 69.40 -60.02 -74.32
N PHE A 75 69.23 -59.13 -73.34
CA PHE A 75 69.88 -57.81 -73.32
C PHE A 75 71.42 -57.92 -73.22
N VAL A 76 71.89 -58.88 -72.43
CA VAL A 76 73.31 -59.16 -72.25
C VAL A 76 73.95 -59.68 -73.56
N ILE A 77 73.20 -60.44 -74.36
CA ILE A 77 73.64 -60.95 -75.66
C ILE A 77 73.71 -59.84 -76.71
N GLU A 78 72.79 -58.88 -76.66
CA GLU A 78 72.80 -57.72 -77.57
C GLU A 78 73.97 -56.76 -77.28
N ASN A 79 74.49 -56.74 -76.05
CA ASN A 79 75.56 -55.85 -75.60
C ASN A 79 76.82 -56.60 -75.11
N LEU A 80 77.19 -57.70 -75.76
CA LEU A 80 78.30 -58.57 -75.33
C LEU A 80 79.64 -57.84 -75.21
N ASP A 81 79.89 -56.83 -76.04
CA ASP A 81 81.14 -56.07 -76.05
C ASP A 81 81.39 -55.38 -74.70
N CYS A 82 80.34 -54.85 -74.08
CA CYS A 82 80.41 -54.13 -72.80
C CYS A 82 80.63 -55.05 -71.59
N PHE A 83 80.26 -56.32 -71.69
CA PHE A 83 80.33 -57.28 -70.58
C PHE A 83 81.40 -58.36 -70.75
N SER A 84 82.05 -58.42 -71.92
CA SER A 84 83.05 -59.41 -72.30
C SER A 84 84.20 -59.54 -71.29
N ALA A 85 84.64 -58.41 -70.71
CA ALA A 85 85.72 -58.34 -69.72
C ALA A 85 85.37 -58.95 -68.35
N VAL A 86 84.08 -59.02 -68.00
CA VAL A 86 83.62 -59.49 -66.68
C VAL A 86 83.20 -60.95 -66.72
N PHE A 87 82.74 -61.42 -67.88
CA PHE A 87 82.21 -62.77 -68.08
C PHE A 87 83.28 -63.82 -68.37
N GLY A 88 84.40 -63.43 -68.99
CA GLY A 88 85.45 -64.35 -69.41
C GLY A 88 85.03 -65.26 -70.57
N ASP A 89 86.02 -65.89 -71.21
CA ASP A 89 85.82 -66.59 -72.49
C ASP A 89 84.80 -67.74 -72.42
N ALA A 90 84.71 -68.43 -71.28
CA ALA A 90 83.80 -69.55 -71.09
C ALA A 90 82.32 -69.13 -71.03
N LEU A 91 82.03 -67.99 -70.39
CA LEU A 91 80.66 -67.49 -70.23
C LEU A 91 80.22 -66.74 -71.49
N ASN A 92 81.13 -65.99 -72.14
CA ASN A 92 80.89 -65.40 -73.47
C ASN A 92 80.63 -66.48 -74.53
N GLY A 93 81.42 -67.55 -74.55
CA GLY A 93 81.20 -68.69 -75.46
C GLY A 93 79.85 -69.35 -75.25
N SER A 94 79.44 -69.54 -73.99
CA SER A 94 78.14 -70.13 -73.65
C SER A 94 76.96 -69.20 -74.00
N LEU A 95 77.11 -67.88 -73.86
CA LEU A 95 76.10 -66.89 -74.26
C LEU A 95 75.94 -66.78 -75.79
N LEU A 96 77.05 -66.89 -76.53
CA LEU A 96 77.03 -66.95 -78.00
C LEU A 96 76.41 -68.27 -78.50
N GLU A 97 76.73 -69.38 -77.85
CA GLU A 97 76.11 -70.68 -78.10
C GLU A 97 74.60 -70.62 -77.83
N TYR A 98 74.19 -70.00 -76.72
CA TYR A 98 72.79 -69.75 -76.41
C TYR A 98 72.12 -68.86 -77.47
N SER A 99 72.76 -67.76 -77.90
CA SER A 99 72.22 -66.87 -78.95
C SER A 99 71.98 -67.62 -80.27
N ARG A 100 72.97 -68.43 -80.68
CA ARG A 100 72.88 -69.27 -81.87
C ARG A 100 71.75 -70.30 -81.75
N LEU A 101 71.65 -70.99 -80.61
CA LEU A 101 70.61 -71.98 -80.37
C LEU A 101 69.22 -71.34 -80.25
N GLN A 102 69.13 -70.14 -79.65
CA GLN A 102 67.88 -69.37 -79.53
C GLN A 102 67.38 -68.91 -80.90
N LEU A 103 68.27 -68.45 -81.79
CA LEU A 103 67.92 -68.11 -83.16
C LEU A 103 67.48 -69.33 -83.97
N LEU A 104 68.13 -70.48 -83.78
CA LEU A 104 67.71 -71.74 -84.39
C LEU A 104 66.34 -72.19 -83.85
N TYR A 105 66.14 -72.12 -82.54
CA TYR A 105 64.87 -72.44 -81.89
C TYR A 105 63.74 -71.54 -82.39
N ASN A 106 63.95 -70.22 -82.44
CA ASN A 106 62.98 -69.25 -82.97
C ASN A 106 62.69 -69.45 -84.47
N LYS A 107 63.69 -69.83 -85.28
CA LYS A 107 63.47 -70.22 -86.69
C LYS A 107 62.63 -71.49 -86.82
N LEU A 108 62.88 -72.49 -85.98
CA LEU A 108 62.09 -73.72 -85.96
C LEU A 108 60.65 -73.45 -85.49
N LEU A 109 60.47 -72.55 -84.53
CA LEU A 109 59.16 -72.13 -84.03
C LEU A 109 58.37 -71.34 -85.10
N SER A 110 59.00 -70.37 -85.77
CA SER A 110 58.35 -69.59 -86.83
C SER A 110 58.06 -70.38 -88.11
N ASN A 111 58.80 -71.45 -88.38
CA ASN A 111 58.50 -72.38 -89.47
C ASN A 111 57.32 -73.31 -89.13
N THR A 112 57.17 -73.72 -87.88
CA THR A 112 56.03 -74.54 -87.44
C THR A 112 54.70 -73.77 -87.41
N ASP A 113 54.73 -72.45 -87.19
CA ASP A 113 53.54 -71.60 -87.33
C ASP A 113 53.09 -71.37 -88.79
N LYS A 114 53.96 -71.60 -89.79
CA LYS A 114 53.68 -71.33 -91.22
C LYS A 114 53.36 -72.56 -92.07
N SER A 115 53.68 -73.77 -91.62
CA SER A 115 53.36 -75.03 -92.32
C SER A 115 52.34 -75.85 -91.55
N ALA A 116 51.05 -75.52 -91.70
CA ALA A 116 49.94 -76.34 -91.20
C ALA A 116 49.47 -77.38 -92.23
N VAL A 117 50.39 -78.04 -92.96
CA VAL A 117 50.04 -79.12 -93.90
C VAL A 117 51.17 -80.18 -93.92
N ASP A 118 50.77 -81.42 -93.65
CA ASP A 118 51.46 -82.71 -93.89
C ASP A 118 52.58 -83.25 -92.97
N ARG A 119 52.73 -84.58 -93.08
CA ARG A 119 53.33 -85.62 -92.21
C ARG A 119 54.78 -85.46 -91.72
N GLU A 120 55.38 -84.27 -91.78
CA GLU A 120 56.74 -83.98 -91.27
C GLU A 120 56.78 -83.55 -89.78
N THR A 121 55.62 -83.51 -89.10
CA THR A 121 55.46 -82.98 -87.74
C THR A 121 56.16 -83.77 -86.63
N PHE A 122 56.44 -85.06 -86.83
CA PHE A 122 57.09 -85.88 -85.80
C PHE A 122 58.60 -85.59 -85.69
N ASN A 123 59.27 -85.38 -86.83
CA ASN A 123 60.69 -85.02 -86.85
C ASN A 123 60.93 -83.56 -86.44
N SER A 124 60.06 -82.63 -86.85
CA SER A 124 60.16 -81.23 -86.40
C SER A 124 59.86 -81.08 -84.91
N SER A 125 58.90 -81.81 -84.34
CA SER A 125 58.62 -81.81 -82.89
C SER A 125 59.78 -82.38 -82.05
N PHE A 126 60.39 -83.49 -82.48
CA PHE A 126 61.55 -84.06 -81.79
C PHE A 126 62.76 -83.12 -81.84
N VAL A 127 63.02 -82.48 -82.99
CA VAL A 127 64.11 -81.51 -83.15
C VAL A 127 63.85 -80.24 -82.34
N ILE A 128 62.61 -79.77 -82.23
CA ILE A 128 62.23 -78.65 -81.35
C ILE A 128 62.44 -79.01 -79.88
N LYS A 129 62.09 -80.23 -79.47
CA LYS A 129 62.33 -80.71 -78.09
C LYS A 129 63.82 -80.90 -77.78
N ASP A 130 64.59 -81.45 -78.72
CA ASP A 130 66.04 -81.66 -78.58
C ASP A 130 66.80 -80.32 -78.60
N THR A 131 66.36 -79.36 -79.40
CA THR A 131 66.90 -77.98 -79.37
C THR A 131 66.47 -77.23 -78.11
N ALA A 132 65.24 -77.42 -77.61
CA ALA A 132 64.79 -76.87 -76.33
C ALA A 132 65.57 -77.46 -75.14
N SER A 133 65.86 -78.76 -75.13
CA SER A 133 66.69 -79.38 -74.09
C SER A 133 68.12 -78.86 -74.15
N LYS A 134 68.70 -78.70 -75.35
CA LYS A 134 70.02 -78.09 -75.52
C LYS A 134 70.04 -76.61 -75.07
N VAL A 135 69.01 -75.83 -75.38
CA VAL A 135 68.86 -74.45 -74.87
C VAL A 135 68.77 -74.44 -73.34
N SER A 136 68.00 -75.36 -72.75
CA SER A 136 67.89 -75.53 -71.30
C SER A 136 69.22 -75.94 -70.65
N ASP A 137 69.98 -76.85 -71.27
CA ASP A 137 71.29 -77.30 -70.77
C ASP A 137 72.31 -76.17 -70.81
N VAL A 138 72.32 -75.38 -71.90
CA VAL A 138 73.16 -74.19 -72.00
C VAL A 138 72.72 -73.11 -71.01
N LEU A 139 71.42 -72.88 -70.81
CA LEU A 139 70.91 -71.98 -69.76
C LEU A 139 71.30 -72.42 -68.36
N ASN A 140 71.21 -73.72 -68.06
CA ASN A 140 71.62 -74.28 -66.78
C ASN A 140 73.13 -74.15 -66.58
N ARG A 141 73.92 -74.34 -67.65
CA ARG A 141 75.36 -74.12 -67.63
C ARG A 141 75.69 -72.64 -67.41
N ILE A 142 75.00 -71.72 -68.08
CA ILE A 142 75.11 -70.27 -67.89
C ILE A 142 74.74 -69.89 -66.45
N LEU A 143 73.62 -70.37 -65.93
CA LEU A 143 73.20 -70.13 -64.54
C LEU A 143 74.18 -70.70 -63.52
N THR A 144 74.80 -71.84 -63.81
CA THR A 144 75.86 -72.42 -62.97
C THR A 144 77.12 -71.56 -63.01
N LEU A 145 77.52 -71.09 -64.19
CA LEU A 145 78.67 -70.18 -64.36
C LEU A 145 78.43 -68.82 -63.69
N PHE A 146 77.22 -68.27 -63.74
CA PHE A 146 76.84 -67.07 -63.00
C PHE A 146 76.85 -67.31 -61.48
N ARG A 147 76.43 -68.48 -61.01
CA ARG A 147 76.56 -68.86 -59.59
C ARG A 147 78.03 -68.97 -59.14
N SER A 148 78.91 -69.47 -60.00
CA SER A 148 80.35 -69.56 -59.72
C SER A 148 81.07 -68.21 -59.82
N ASN A 149 80.50 -67.22 -60.53
CA ASN A 149 81.06 -65.88 -60.70
C ASN A 149 80.12 -64.78 -60.14
N PRO A 150 80.24 -64.41 -58.85
CA PRO A 150 79.32 -63.47 -58.19
C PRO A 150 79.43 -62.03 -58.72
N THR A 151 80.60 -61.61 -59.21
CA THR A 151 80.79 -60.26 -59.78
C THR A 151 80.07 -60.11 -61.10
N ALA A 152 80.11 -61.14 -61.96
CA ALA A 152 79.31 -61.20 -63.19
C ALA A 152 77.80 -61.14 -62.91
N THR A 153 77.33 -61.84 -61.87
CA THR A 153 75.91 -61.83 -61.48
C THR A 153 75.46 -60.44 -60.99
N LEU A 154 76.28 -59.74 -60.20
CA LEU A 154 75.95 -58.40 -59.70
C LEU A 154 75.89 -57.37 -60.84
N VAL A 155 76.82 -57.45 -61.80
CA VAL A 155 76.85 -56.55 -62.96
C VAL A 155 75.58 -56.73 -63.81
N VAL A 156 75.16 -57.96 -64.06
CA VAL A 156 73.91 -58.24 -64.79
C VAL A 156 72.69 -57.77 -64.01
N LYS A 157 72.61 -58.03 -62.71
CA LYS A 157 71.48 -57.56 -61.88
C LYS A 157 71.36 -56.04 -61.82
N ASN A 158 72.46 -55.29 -61.95
CA ASN A 158 72.44 -53.83 -62.00
C ASN A 158 71.82 -53.27 -63.29
N SER A 159 71.68 -54.08 -64.34
CA SER A 159 70.98 -53.75 -65.59
C SER A 159 69.47 -54.00 -65.53
N TYR A 160 68.87 -54.07 -64.34
CA TYR A 160 67.45 -54.40 -64.12
C TYR A 160 66.44 -53.51 -64.86
N LYS A 161 66.83 -52.29 -65.26
CA LYS A 161 65.97 -51.33 -65.97
C LYS A 161 65.65 -51.75 -67.40
N GLU A 162 66.48 -52.61 -67.99
CA GLU A 162 66.36 -53.07 -69.38
C GLU A 162 65.52 -54.36 -69.50
N ARG A 163 64.92 -54.81 -68.39
CA ARG A 163 64.05 -56.00 -68.38
C ARG A 163 62.67 -55.66 -68.94
N SER A 164 62.08 -56.59 -69.70
CA SER A 164 60.70 -56.44 -70.18
C SER A 164 59.69 -56.30 -69.03
N ASN A 165 58.60 -55.57 -69.30
CA ASN A 165 57.55 -55.31 -68.31
C ASN A 165 56.86 -56.62 -67.86
N GLU A 166 56.69 -57.57 -68.76
CA GLU A 166 56.09 -58.89 -68.49
C GLU A 166 56.96 -59.69 -67.52
N ALA A 167 58.28 -59.66 -67.72
CA ALA A 167 59.23 -60.36 -66.85
C ALA A 167 59.34 -59.69 -65.47
N ASN A 168 59.28 -58.36 -65.40
CA ASN A 168 59.22 -57.64 -64.12
C ASN A 168 57.94 -57.94 -63.34
N ASN A 169 56.77 -57.97 -64.00
CA ASN A 169 55.50 -58.33 -63.37
C ASN A 169 55.50 -59.77 -62.82
N PHE A 170 56.11 -60.70 -63.55
CA PHE A 170 56.23 -62.09 -63.11
C PHE A 170 57.12 -62.20 -61.85
N ILE A 171 58.27 -61.52 -61.83
CA ILE A 171 59.16 -61.49 -60.66
C ILE A 171 58.46 -60.86 -59.44
N LEU A 172 57.75 -59.73 -59.62
CA LEU A 172 56.98 -59.09 -58.56
C LEU A 172 55.86 -59.98 -58.02
N SER A 173 55.19 -60.74 -58.89
CA SER A 173 54.14 -61.68 -58.49
C SER A 173 54.72 -62.81 -57.62
N ILE A 174 55.87 -63.37 -58.00
CA ILE A 174 56.55 -64.40 -57.21
C ILE A 174 57.07 -63.83 -55.87
N ALA A 175 57.58 -62.60 -55.87
CA ALA A 175 57.96 -61.91 -54.64
C ALA A 175 56.76 -61.68 -53.70
N SER A 176 55.61 -61.28 -54.24
CA SER A 176 54.37 -61.15 -53.46
C SER A 176 53.94 -62.50 -52.87
N ILE A 177 54.02 -63.59 -53.64
CA ILE A 177 53.71 -64.95 -53.15
C ILE A 177 54.66 -65.34 -52.01
N LYS A 178 55.96 -65.04 -52.13
CA LYS A 178 56.94 -65.26 -51.06
C LYS A 178 56.52 -64.55 -49.77
N ASP A 179 56.12 -63.29 -49.85
CA ASP A 179 55.71 -62.50 -48.68
C ASP A 179 54.43 -63.06 -48.03
N HIS A 180 53.43 -63.44 -48.83
CA HIS A 180 52.20 -64.07 -48.34
C HIS A 180 52.49 -65.41 -47.66
N LEU A 181 53.33 -66.25 -48.26
CA LEU A 181 53.75 -67.53 -47.68
C LEU A 181 54.52 -67.32 -46.39
N ASN A 182 55.38 -66.31 -46.31
CA ASN A 182 56.12 -65.98 -45.09
C ASN A 182 55.18 -65.60 -43.93
N ILE A 183 54.13 -64.83 -44.20
CA ILE A 183 53.10 -64.47 -43.19
C ILE A 183 52.30 -65.71 -42.78
N ARG A 184 51.88 -66.54 -43.74
CA ARG A 184 51.08 -67.76 -43.48
C ARG A 184 51.87 -68.88 -42.79
N LEU A 185 53.18 -68.98 -43.06
CA LEU A 185 54.05 -70.00 -42.45
C LEU A 185 54.52 -69.58 -41.04
N LYS A 186 54.46 -68.28 -40.72
CA LYS A 186 54.70 -67.75 -39.36
C LYS A 186 53.47 -67.82 -38.45
N THR A 187 52.28 -68.03 -39.01
CA THR A 187 51.03 -68.18 -38.25
C THR A 187 50.83 -69.66 -37.88
N GLN A 188 50.83 -69.99 -36.58
CA GLN A 188 50.47 -71.33 -36.11
C GLN A 188 48.96 -71.53 -36.25
N MET A 189 48.52 -72.72 -36.66
CA MET A 189 47.09 -73.07 -36.83
C MET A 189 46.22 -72.78 -35.58
N SER A 190 46.79 -72.83 -34.37
CA SER A 190 46.09 -72.49 -33.13
C SER A 190 45.79 -70.99 -32.99
N GLU A 191 46.71 -70.13 -33.41
CA GLU A 191 46.59 -68.67 -33.28
C GLU A 191 45.53 -68.12 -34.26
N ASP A 192 45.42 -68.70 -35.46
CA ASP A 192 44.37 -68.36 -36.44
C ASP A 192 42.96 -68.67 -35.89
N VAL A 193 42.83 -69.74 -35.09
CA VAL A 193 41.55 -70.12 -34.45
C VAL A 193 41.24 -69.16 -33.30
N GLU A 194 42.23 -68.83 -32.47
CA GLU A 194 42.07 -67.87 -31.37
C GLU A 194 41.67 -66.48 -31.87
N GLN A 195 42.25 -66.00 -32.97
CA GLN A 195 41.85 -64.74 -33.59
C GLN A 195 40.42 -64.75 -34.10
N LYS A 196 39.98 -65.85 -34.73
CA LYS A 196 38.58 -66.00 -35.18
C LYS A 196 37.62 -66.03 -34.00
N VAL A 197 37.95 -66.72 -32.93
CA VAL A 197 37.13 -66.74 -31.71
C VAL A 197 37.08 -65.36 -31.05
N PHE A 198 38.22 -64.66 -30.98
CA PHE A 198 38.28 -63.31 -30.43
C PHE A 198 37.46 -62.29 -31.22
N THR A 199 37.52 -62.36 -32.55
CA THR A 199 36.74 -61.47 -33.43
C THR A 199 35.25 -61.76 -33.31
N LEU A 200 34.83 -63.03 -33.33
CA LEU A 200 33.44 -63.43 -33.10
C LEU A 200 32.92 -62.98 -31.72
N ASN A 201 33.68 -63.21 -30.65
CA ASN A 201 33.31 -62.77 -29.31
C ASN A 201 33.21 -61.25 -29.20
N SER A 202 34.04 -60.50 -29.92
CA SER A 202 33.96 -59.04 -29.96
C SER A 202 32.73 -58.55 -30.72
N ILE A 203 32.35 -59.24 -31.82
CA ILE A 203 31.11 -58.97 -32.56
C ILE A 203 29.88 -59.25 -31.69
N VAL A 204 29.82 -60.40 -31.02
CA VAL A 204 28.70 -60.76 -30.13
C VAL A 204 28.57 -59.76 -28.99
N ARG A 205 29.67 -59.38 -28.34
CA ARG A 205 29.67 -58.32 -27.33
C ARG A 205 29.20 -56.98 -27.91
N GLY A 206 29.63 -56.65 -29.12
CA GLY A 206 29.15 -55.47 -29.85
C GLY A 206 27.63 -55.47 -30.01
N HIS A 207 27.04 -56.58 -30.46
CA HIS A 207 25.58 -56.72 -30.58
C HIS A 207 24.86 -56.60 -29.23
N GLN A 208 25.41 -57.20 -28.17
CA GLN A 208 24.84 -57.08 -26.82
C GLN A 208 24.87 -55.64 -26.30
N CYS A 209 25.99 -54.94 -26.50
CA CYS A 209 26.12 -53.51 -26.19
C CYS A 209 25.13 -52.68 -26.99
N GLN A 210 24.98 -52.93 -28.30
CA GLN A 210 24.03 -52.24 -29.16
C GLN A 210 22.59 -52.43 -28.68
N ALA A 211 22.21 -53.66 -28.32
CA ALA A 211 20.89 -53.96 -27.80
C ALA A 211 20.61 -53.26 -26.46
N LEU A 212 21.63 -53.13 -25.60
CA LEU A 212 21.52 -52.41 -24.34
C LEU A 212 21.41 -50.89 -24.55
N ILE A 213 22.16 -50.33 -25.50
CA ILE A 213 22.04 -48.92 -25.91
C ILE A 213 20.63 -48.64 -26.39
N TYR A 214 20.09 -49.48 -27.28
CA TYR A 214 18.75 -49.31 -27.81
C TYR A 214 17.67 -49.33 -26.71
N LYS A 215 17.77 -50.25 -25.74
CA LYS A 215 16.86 -50.29 -24.58
C LYS A 215 16.95 -49.02 -23.74
N LEU A 216 18.17 -48.56 -23.43
CA LEU A 216 18.37 -47.33 -22.65
C LEU A 216 17.90 -46.09 -23.39
N GLU A 217 18.05 -46.02 -24.71
CA GLU A 217 17.52 -44.94 -25.54
C GLU A 217 15.99 -44.88 -25.50
N ILE A 218 15.31 -46.04 -25.52
CA ILE A 218 13.86 -46.11 -25.37
C ILE A 218 13.44 -45.60 -23.99
N GLU A 219 14.04 -46.11 -22.91
CA GLU A 219 13.74 -45.69 -21.54
C GLU A 219 13.99 -44.19 -21.34
N TYR A 220 15.11 -43.68 -21.87
CA TYR A 220 15.44 -42.26 -21.84
C TYR A 220 14.39 -41.41 -22.57
N ASN A 221 13.96 -41.83 -23.77
CA ASN A 221 12.96 -41.09 -24.53
C ASN A 221 11.58 -41.10 -23.85
N ILE A 222 11.20 -42.21 -23.20
CA ILE A 222 9.97 -42.28 -22.40
C ILE A 222 10.05 -41.32 -21.21
N ALA A 223 11.14 -41.38 -20.44
CA ALA A 223 11.35 -40.50 -19.29
C ALA A 223 11.39 -39.01 -19.70
N LYS A 224 11.99 -38.69 -20.84
CA LYS A 224 12.02 -37.35 -21.41
C LYS A 224 10.61 -36.86 -21.76
N LYS A 225 9.81 -37.67 -22.47
CA LYS A 225 8.42 -37.32 -22.80
C LYS A 225 7.58 -37.08 -21.55
N LEU A 226 7.65 -37.98 -20.55
CA LEU A 226 6.94 -37.81 -19.27
C LEU A 226 7.32 -36.51 -18.56
N LYS A 227 8.62 -36.18 -18.53
CA LYS A 227 9.10 -34.91 -17.97
C LYS A 227 8.53 -33.72 -18.75
N ASP A 228 8.57 -33.75 -20.07
CA ASP A 228 8.09 -32.66 -20.91
C ASP A 228 6.57 -32.46 -20.76
N ASP A 229 5.80 -33.54 -20.59
CA ASP A 229 4.36 -33.49 -20.33
C ASP A 229 4.04 -32.93 -18.93
N LEU A 230 4.81 -33.31 -17.90
CA LEU A 230 4.70 -32.71 -16.58
C LEU A 230 5.03 -31.21 -16.59
N ILE A 231 6.05 -30.80 -17.35
CA ILE A 231 6.40 -29.39 -17.51
C ILE A 231 5.23 -28.63 -18.15
N LYS A 232 4.59 -29.19 -19.18
CA LYS A 232 3.40 -28.58 -19.79
C LYS A 232 2.27 -28.42 -18.78
N GLN A 233 1.93 -29.48 -18.04
CA GLN A 233 0.87 -29.42 -17.02
C GLN A 233 1.15 -28.36 -15.94
N VAL A 234 2.40 -28.25 -15.50
CA VAL A 234 2.81 -27.23 -14.53
C VAL A 234 2.70 -25.83 -15.13
N ASN A 235 3.13 -25.63 -16.38
CA ASN A 235 3.02 -24.35 -17.08
C ASN A 235 1.54 -23.95 -17.28
N ASP A 236 0.69 -24.87 -17.72
CA ASP A 236 -0.76 -24.63 -17.86
C ASP A 236 -1.37 -24.22 -16.52
N ARG A 237 -0.93 -24.85 -15.41
CA ARG A 237 -1.39 -24.49 -14.07
C ARG A 237 -0.89 -23.12 -13.64
N ILE A 238 0.35 -22.76 -13.98
CA ILE A 238 0.90 -21.43 -13.73
C ILE A 238 0.09 -20.37 -14.48
N ASP A 239 -0.25 -20.61 -15.75
CA ASP A 239 -1.04 -19.68 -16.56
C ASP A 239 -2.46 -19.50 -16.01
N GLN A 240 -3.11 -20.58 -15.58
CA GLN A 240 -4.41 -20.51 -14.89
C GLN A 240 -4.33 -19.68 -13.61
N LEU A 241 -3.30 -19.89 -12.79
CA LEU A 241 -3.11 -19.14 -11.55
C LEU A 241 -2.82 -17.67 -11.82
N ASN A 242 -2.04 -17.35 -12.86
CA ASN A 242 -1.77 -15.97 -13.28
C ASN A 242 -3.05 -15.26 -13.69
N ILE A 243 -3.93 -15.91 -14.45
CA ILE A 243 -5.24 -15.37 -14.83
C ILE A 243 -6.10 -15.13 -13.58
N GLN A 244 -6.14 -16.09 -12.65
CA GLN A 244 -6.88 -15.92 -11.38
C GLN A 244 -6.35 -14.75 -10.55
N ILE A 245 -5.03 -14.58 -10.47
CA ILE A 245 -4.41 -13.45 -9.76
C ILE A 245 -4.80 -12.13 -10.43
N GLN A 246 -4.72 -12.04 -11.75
CA GLN A 246 -5.12 -10.83 -12.48
C GLN A 246 -6.61 -10.51 -12.28
N ASN A 247 -7.48 -11.51 -12.30
CA ASN A 247 -8.91 -11.31 -12.05
C ASN A 247 -9.16 -10.77 -10.65
N VAL A 248 -8.56 -11.37 -9.62
CA VAL A 248 -8.68 -10.89 -8.23
C VAL A 248 -8.11 -9.48 -8.06
N GLN A 249 -7.01 -9.15 -8.74
CA GLN A 249 -6.46 -7.80 -8.74
C GLN A 249 -7.42 -6.79 -9.37
N ASN A 250 -7.97 -7.10 -10.54
CA ASN A 250 -8.94 -6.25 -11.23
C ASN A 250 -10.22 -6.05 -10.42
N GLU A 251 -10.75 -7.11 -9.81
CA GLU A 251 -11.91 -7.04 -8.91
C GLU A 251 -11.60 -6.20 -7.67
N SER A 252 -10.43 -6.41 -7.05
CA SER A 252 -10.01 -5.62 -5.89
C SER A 252 -9.89 -4.14 -6.22
N ASP A 253 -9.29 -3.80 -7.35
CA ASP A 253 -9.12 -2.41 -7.78
C ASP A 253 -10.46 -1.77 -8.17
N ALA A 254 -11.37 -2.53 -8.81
CA ALA A 254 -12.73 -2.09 -9.06
C ALA A 254 -13.48 -1.78 -7.75
N ILE A 255 -13.38 -2.66 -6.75
CA ILE A 255 -13.98 -2.45 -5.43
C ILE A 255 -13.37 -1.23 -4.73
N LYS A 256 -12.04 -1.09 -4.73
CA LYS A 256 -11.37 0.09 -4.15
C LYS A 256 -11.84 1.38 -4.81
N ASN A 257 -11.90 1.41 -6.14
CA ASN A 257 -12.34 2.59 -6.88
C ASN A 257 -13.82 2.91 -6.59
N ALA A 258 -14.68 1.89 -6.49
CA ALA A 258 -16.09 2.06 -6.12
C ALA A 258 -16.23 2.64 -4.70
N ILE A 259 -15.49 2.10 -3.72
CA ILE A 259 -15.49 2.61 -2.34
C ILE A 259 -14.98 4.05 -2.28
N LEU A 260 -13.89 4.36 -2.99
CA LEU A 260 -13.34 5.72 -3.03
C LEU A 260 -14.33 6.71 -3.64
N LEU A 261 -14.99 6.34 -4.73
CA LEU A 261 -15.99 7.18 -5.39
C LEU A 261 -17.21 7.40 -4.49
N ASP A 262 -17.70 6.33 -3.84
CA ASP A 262 -18.84 6.42 -2.93
C ASP A 262 -18.50 7.28 -1.69
N ALA A 263 -17.31 7.09 -1.12
CA ALA A 263 -16.82 7.92 -0.01
C ALA A 263 -16.68 9.40 -0.42
N GLN A 264 -16.20 9.69 -1.63
CA GLN A 264 -16.13 11.06 -2.17
C GLN A 264 -17.52 11.67 -2.36
N ASN A 265 -18.47 10.91 -2.90
CA ASN A 265 -19.85 11.35 -3.09
C ASN A 265 -20.51 11.64 -1.74
N ILE A 266 -20.45 10.70 -0.79
CA ILE A 266 -20.97 10.87 0.57
C ILE A 266 -20.35 12.10 1.25
N HIS A 267 -19.02 12.25 1.15
CA HIS A 267 -18.34 13.43 1.70
C HIS A 267 -18.84 14.72 1.04
N SER A 268 -18.98 14.76 -0.29
CA SER A 268 -19.46 15.95 -1.01
C SER A 268 -20.89 16.34 -0.61
N VAL A 269 -21.77 15.35 -0.45
CA VAL A 269 -23.17 15.55 -0.02
C VAL A 269 -23.20 16.05 1.42
N ASN A 270 -22.47 15.40 2.33
CA ASN A 270 -22.40 15.81 3.74
C ASN A 270 -21.84 17.24 3.89
N VAL A 271 -20.84 17.62 3.10
CA VAL A 271 -20.30 18.99 3.10
C VAL A 271 -21.34 19.99 2.59
N GLN A 272 -22.09 19.66 1.55
CA GLN A 272 -23.19 20.52 1.08
C GLN A 272 -24.29 20.66 2.14
N GLU A 273 -24.72 19.57 2.76
CA GLU A 273 -25.71 19.59 3.84
C GLU A 273 -25.22 20.39 5.05
N ALA A 274 -23.97 20.20 5.47
CA ALA A 274 -23.34 20.97 6.54
C ALA A 274 -23.27 22.47 6.20
N ASN A 275 -22.90 22.83 4.97
CA ASN A 275 -22.85 24.23 4.53
C ASN A 275 -24.24 24.86 4.50
N THR A 276 -25.27 24.15 4.00
CA THR A 276 -26.64 24.67 3.98
C THR A 276 -27.22 24.87 5.37
N THR A 277 -26.96 23.92 6.29
CA THR A 277 -27.39 24.04 7.70
C THR A 277 -26.64 25.16 8.40
N GLN A 278 -25.34 25.31 8.16
CA GLN A 278 -24.55 26.43 8.67
C GLN A 278 -25.07 27.78 8.17
N SER A 279 -25.40 27.92 6.88
CA SER A 279 -25.97 29.15 6.32
C SER A 279 -27.29 29.51 6.99
N LYS A 280 -28.20 28.54 7.16
CA LYS A 280 -29.48 28.73 7.86
C LYS A 280 -29.28 29.20 9.30
N LEU A 281 -28.40 28.54 10.05
CA LEU A 281 -28.09 28.93 11.43
C LEU A 281 -27.46 30.33 11.50
N GLN A 282 -26.61 30.69 10.55
CA GLN A 282 -26.04 32.04 10.46
C GLN A 282 -27.11 33.10 10.17
N GLU A 283 -28.06 32.80 9.28
CA GLU A 283 -29.23 33.65 9.02
C GLU A 283 -30.08 33.81 10.27
N ASP A 284 -30.43 32.72 10.98
CA ASP A 284 -31.20 32.77 12.22
C ASP A 284 -30.50 33.59 13.31
N ILE A 285 -29.18 33.41 13.48
CA ILE A 285 -28.38 34.22 14.40
C ILE A 285 -28.45 35.70 14.01
N SER A 286 -28.37 36.03 12.73
CA SER A 286 -28.46 37.42 12.27
C SER A 286 -29.85 38.01 12.53
N GLN A 287 -30.92 37.24 12.30
CA GLN A 287 -32.30 37.65 12.54
C GLN A 287 -32.56 37.87 14.03
N ILE A 288 -32.13 36.94 14.90
CA ILE A 288 -32.28 37.06 16.35
C ILE A 288 -31.51 38.27 16.88
N LYS A 289 -30.30 38.52 16.37
CA LYS A 289 -29.53 39.72 16.73
C LYS A 289 -30.26 41.01 16.36
N LEU A 290 -30.88 41.06 15.18
CA LEU A 290 -31.68 42.21 14.74
C LEU A 290 -32.93 42.40 15.61
N GLN A 291 -33.65 41.32 15.92
CA GLN A 291 -34.81 41.35 16.81
C GLN A 291 -34.43 41.83 18.20
N LEU A 292 -33.32 41.33 18.76
CA LEU A 292 -32.81 41.76 20.06
C LEU A 292 -32.45 43.25 20.06
N GLN A 293 -31.76 43.73 19.02
CA GLN A 293 -31.45 45.16 18.89
C GLN A 293 -32.71 46.04 18.78
N SER A 294 -33.72 45.59 18.04
CA SER A 294 -35.01 46.28 17.92
C SER A 294 -35.72 46.35 19.27
N ASN A 295 -35.83 45.22 19.97
CA ASN A 295 -36.46 45.14 21.30
C ASN A 295 -35.73 46.00 22.34
N LEU A 296 -34.39 46.01 22.33
CA LEU A 296 -33.60 46.88 23.21
C LEU A 296 -33.89 48.36 22.95
N LYS A 297 -34.01 48.77 21.68
CA LYS A 297 -34.38 50.16 21.33
C LYS A 297 -35.79 50.48 21.81
N ALA A 298 -36.77 49.63 21.53
CA ALA A 298 -38.15 49.82 21.97
C ALA A 298 -38.27 49.91 23.50
N HIS A 299 -37.58 49.02 24.24
CA HIS A 299 -37.55 49.09 25.70
C HIS A 299 -36.90 50.37 26.20
N ARG A 300 -35.76 50.78 25.62
CA ARG A 300 -35.09 52.03 25.98
C ARG A 300 -35.99 53.26 25.73
N GLU A 301 -36.72 53.30 24.62
CA GLU A 301 -37.67 54.37 24.33
C GLU A 301 -38.85 54.38 25.30
N SER A 302 -39.42 53.21 25.60
CA SER A 302 -40.50 53.08 26.58
C SER A 302 -40.06 53.51 27.98
N GLU A 303 -38.85 53.15 28.37
CA GLU A 303 -38.26 53.47 29.67
C GLU A 303 -37.98 54.97 29.79
N LEU A 304 -37.41 55.59 28.75
CA LEU A 304 -37.24 57.04 28.67
C LEU A 304 -38.59 57.79 28.72
N PHE A 305 -39.62 57.26 28.04
CA PHE A 305 -40.96 57.83 28.10
C PHE A 305 -41.54 57.78 29.51
N LEU A 306 -41.42 56.63 30.18
CA LEU A 306 -41.86 56.47 31.57
C LEU A 306 -41.07 57.36 32.53
N ARG A 307 -39.74 57.50 32.37
CA ARG A 307 -38.93 58.45 33.15
C ARG A 307 -39.41 59.88 32.97
N LYS A 308 -39.67 60.31 31.73
CA LYS A 308 -40.21 61.66 31.45
C LYS A 308 -41.59 61.86 32.07
N ARG A 309 -42.48 60.86 32.01
CA ARG A 309 -43.80 60.92 32.64
C ARG A 309 -43.71 60.99 34.16
N LYS A 310 -42.84 60.16 34.76
CA LYS A 310 -42.55 60.18 36.20
C LYS A 310 -42.09 61.57 36.63
N TYR A 311 -41.08 62.13 35.95
CA TYR A 311 -40.57 63.47 36.26
C TYR A 311 -41.66 64.53 36.18
N LYS A 312 -42.53 64.51 35.15
CA LYS A 312 -43.66 65.45 35.04
C LYS A 312 -44.61 65.35 36.25
N ILE A 313 -45.00 64.13 36.63
CA ILE A 313 -45.89 63.93 37.77
C ILE A 313 -45.21 64.36 39.08
N GLU A 314 -43.92 64.04 39.26
CA GLU A 314 -43.14 64.50 40.42
C GLU A 314 -43.10 66.03 40.49
N THR A 315 -42.88 66.72 39.37
CA THR A 315 -42.93 68.20 39.33
C THR A 315 -44.32 68.76 39.60
N GLU A 316 -45.38 68.10 39.14
CA GLU A 316 -46.76 68.50 39.44
C GLU A 316 -47.07 68.34 40.93
N VAL A 317 -46.66 67.23 41.55
CA VAL A 317 -46.80 66.98 42.99
C VAL A 317 -46.02 68.01 43.80
N GLU A 318 -44.77 68.28 43.43
CA GLU A 318 -43.95 69.31 44.07
C GLU A 318 -44.61 70.70 44.00
N ASN A 319 -45.17 71.06 42.84
CA ASN A 319 -45.92 72.30 42.69
C ASN A 319 -47.18 72.35 43.58
N TRP A 320 -47.87 71.22 43.76
CA TRP A 320 -49.03 71.14 44.66
C TRP A 320 -48.63 71.22 46.13
N ILE A 321 -47.52 70.60 46.53
CA ILE A 321 -46.94 70.72 47.88
C ILE A 321 -46.60 72.19 48.15
N GLN A 322 -45.87 72.86 47.25
CA GLN A 322 -45.50 74.27 47.41
C GLN A 322 -46.73 75.19 47.53
N LYS A 323 -47.79 74.94 46.73
CA LYS A 323 -49.05 75.69 46.86
C LYS A 323 -49.73 75.46 48.20
N TYR A 324 -49.76 74.22 48.66
CA TYR A 324 -50.35 73.85 49.95
C TYR A 324 -49.57 74.48 51.11
N ASP A 325 -48.24 74.40 51.10
CA ASP A 325 -47.38 74.99 52.11
C ASP A 325 -47.54 76.52 52.16
N ASN A 326 -47.65 77.18 51.01
CA ASN A 326 -47.94 78.62 50.94
C ASN A 326 -49.32 78.97 51.52
N ASP A 327 -50.39 78.29 51.10
CA ASP A 327 -51.74 78.54 51.64
C ASP A 327 -51.79 78.26 53.14
N MET A 328 -51.19 77.16 53.62
CA MET A 328 -51.10 76.87 55.06
C MET A 328 -50.33 77.95 55.82
N THR A 329 -49.24 78.48 55.25
CA THR A 329 -48.48 79.58 55.86
C THR A 329 -49.31 80.85 55.92
N GLU A 330 -50.00 81.22 54.83
CA GLU A 330 -50.91 82.38 54.81
C GLU A 330 -52.04 82.24 55.83
N ARG A 331 -52.68 81.06 55.91
CA ARG A 331 -53.72 80.79 56.92
C ARG A 331 -53.18 80.84 58.33
N GLN A 332 -51.97 80.36 58.57
CA GLN A 332 -51.34 80.43 59.88
C GLN A 332 -51.06 81.89 60.25
N GLU A 333 -50.56 82.70 59.33
CA GLU A 333 -50.35 84.13 59.56
C GLU A 333 -51.67 84.87 59.84
N GLU A 334 -52.75 84.56 59.11
CA GLU A 334 -54.08 85.11 59.36
C GLU A 334 -54.62 84.70 60.74
N TYR A 335 -54.46 83.42 61.11
CA TYR A 335 -54.85 82.91 62.42
C TYR A 335 -54.07 83.60 63.53
N ASP A 336 -52.76 83.75 63.38
CA ASP A 336 -51.90 84.41 64.36
C ASP A 336 -52.27 85.89 64.51
N LYS A 337 -52.56 86.60 63.40
CA LYS A 337 -53.09 87.98 63.43
C LYS A 337 -54.41 88.05 64.19
N LEU A 338 -55.39 87.22 63.86
CA LEU A 338 -56.69 87.20 64.52
C LEU A 338 -56.57 86.80 65.99
N SER A 339 -55.68 85.87 66.33
CA SER A 339 -55.41 85.47 67.71
C SER A 339 -54.78 86.63 68.50
N ASN A 340 -53.91 87.43 67.88
CA ASN A 340 -53.36 88.64 68.50
C ASN A 340 -54.44 89.70 68.71
N GLU A 341 -55.26 89.98 67.70
CA GLU A 341 -56.41 90.90 67.80
C GLU A 341 -57.38 90.45 68.90
N TYR A 342 -57.77 89.16 68.92
CA TYR A 342 -58.62 88.59 69.95
C TYR A 342 -58.00 88.72 71.35
N ALA A 343 -56.68 88.52 71.48
CA ALA A 343 -55.99 88.70 72.76
C ALA A 343 -55.99 90.17 73.22
N GLU A 344 -55.86 91.11 72.29
CA GLU A 344 -55.98 92.56 72.58
C GLU A 344 -57.41 92.95 72.95
N GLU A 345 -58.40 92.55 72.16
CA GLU A 345 -59.82 92.79 72.44
C GLU A 345 -60.24 92.18 73.78
N LYS A 346 -59.75 90.97 74.11
CA LYS A 346 -60.01 90.33 75.40
C LYS A 346 -59.42 91.12 76.56
N LYS A 347 -58.22 91.69 76.41
CA LYS A 347 -57.64 92.60 77.42
C LYS A 347 -58.47 93.87 77.56
N GLN A 348 -58.86 94.49 76.43
CA GLN A 348 -59.71 95.68 76.45
C GLN A 348 -61.06 95.40 77.12
N LEU A 349 -61.67 94.24 76.87
CA LEU A 349 -62.90 93.81 77.52
C LEU A 349 -62.71 93.66 79.02
N GLN A 350 -61.64 93.02 79.47
CA GLN A 350 -61.30 92.90 80.90
C GLN A 350 -61.14 94.27 81.56
N ASP A 351 -60.39 95.19 80.95
CA ASP A 351 -60.24 96.56 81.45
C ASP A 351 -61.59 97.29 81.55
N LEU A 352 -62.49 97.06 80.59
CA LEU A 352 -63.82 97.66 80.57
C LEU A 352 -64.73 97.05 81.63
N GLU A 353 -64.71 95.72 81.81
CA GLU A 353 -65.44 95.01 82.85
C GLU A 353 -65.00 95.47 84.25
N GLU A 354 -63.71 95.68 84.48
CA GLU A 354 -63.19 96.24 85.73
C GLU A 354 -63.73 97.66 85.97
N ARG A 355 -63.68 98.52 84.94
CA ARG A 355 -64.27 99.88 85.02
C ARG A 355 -65.78 99.83 85.29
N PHE A 356 -66.52 98.95 84.61
CA PHE A 356 -67.95 98.76 84.83
C PHE A 356 -68.24 98.23 86.23
N SER A 357 -67.39 97.36 86.79
CA SER A 357 -67.52 96.86 88.16
C SER A 357 -67.41 97.98 89.19
N ILE A 358 -66.42 98.88 89.02
CA ILE A 358 -66.27 100.08 89.86
C ILE A 358 -67.50 100.99 89.74
N VAL A 359 -67.93 101.28 88.51
CA VAL A 359 -69.10 102.12 88.26
C VAL A 359 -70.37 101.49 88.84
N LYS A 360 -70.54 100.17 88.72
CA LYS A 360 -71.67 99.43 89.28
C LYS A 360 -71.70 99.51 90.81
N LEU A 361 -70.55 99.32 91.48
CA LEU A 361 -70.44 99.54 92.92
C LEU A 361 -70.79 100.97 93.33
N GLN A 362 -70.34 101.97 92.56
CA GLN A 362 -70.70 103.37 92.82
C GLN A 362 -72.20 103.62 92.62
N TYR A 363 -72.77 103.09 91.54
CA TYR A 363 -74.20 103.18 91.24
C TYR A 363 -75.05 102.54 92.35
N ASP A 364 -74.72 101.31 92.75
CA ASP A 364 -75.41 100.60 93.82
C ASP A 364 -75.33 101.37 95.14
N ASN A 365 -74.17 101.96 95.47
CA ASN A 365 -74.01 102.82 96.63
C ASN A 365 -74.87 104.10 96.56
N ILE A 366 -74.96 104.74 95.40
CA ILE A 366 -75.82 105.92 95.21
C ILE A 366 -77.29 105.54 95.32
N MET A 367 -77.70 104.43 94.72
CA MET A 367 -79.07 103.93 94.79
C MET A 367 -79.45 103.53 96.21
N HIS A 368 -78.55 102.86 96.95
CA HIS A 368 -78.73 102.54 98.35
C HIS A 368 -78.85 103.81 99.22
N LYS A 369 -77.99 104.82 98.98
CA LYS A 369 -78.09 106.13 99.64
C LYS A 369 -79.42 106.83 99.33
N ARG A 370 -79.88 106.80 98.07
CA ARG A 370 -81.20 107.36 97.68
C ARG A 370 -82.34 106.62 98.37
N HIS A 371 -82.28 105.29 98.45
CA HIS A 371 -83.26 104.48 99.17
C HIS A 371 -83.33 104.86 100.65
N LEU A 372 -82.19 104.95 101.35
CA LEU A 372 -82.12 105.38 102.74
C LEU A 372 -82.67 106.80 102.97
N ILE A 373 -82.34 107.74 102.07
CA ILE A 373 -82.87 109.12 102.14
C ILE A 373 -84.38 109.13 101.98
N GLU A 374 -84.93 108.37 101.02
CA GLU A 374 -86.37 108.31 100.80
C GLU A 374 -87.09 107.60 101.97
N GLU A 375 -86.53 106.52 102.51
CA GLU A 375 -87.04 105.88 103.74
C GLU A 375 -87.06 106.85 104.92
N HIS A 376 -85.95 107.58 105.13
CA HIS A 376 -85.86 108.57 106.20
C HIS A 376 -86.85 109.72 105.98
N ARG A 377 -87.09 110.13 104.72
CA ARG A 377 -88.10 111.14 104.38
C ARG A 377 -89.53 110.64 104.64
N ILE A 378 -89.84 109.39 104.28
CA ILE A 378 -91.13 108.76 104.58
C ILE A 378 -91.34 108.68 106.09
N GLU A 379 -90.31 108.30 106.86
CA GLU A 379 -90.37 108.28 108.32
C GLU A 379 -90.63 109.65 108.93
N THR A 380 -89.96 110.71 108.47
CA THR A 380 -90.20 112.06 108.99
C THR A 380 -91.58 112.56 108.60
N GLU A 381 -92.08 112.25 107.39
CA GLU A 381 -93.46 112.54 107.00
C GLU A 381 -94.47 111.80 107.91
N ILE A 382 -94.24 110.53 108.24
CA ILE A 382 -95.10 109.77 109.15
C ILE A 382 -95.08 110.38 110.56
N LYS A 383 -93.89 110.68 111.10
CA LYS A 383 -93.69 111.32 112.42
C LYS A 383 -94.36 112.70 112.46
N LEU A 384 -94.25 113.50 111.40
CA LEU A 384 -94.93 114.78 111.27
C LEU A 384 -96.45 114.60 111.20
N ARG A 385 -96.95 113.64 110.41
CA ARG A 385 -98.38 113.33 110.31
C ARG A 385 -98.96 112.90 111.65
N THR A 386 -98.26 112.10 112.45
CA THR A 386 -98.69 111.73 113.81
C THR A 386 -98.66 112.92 114.77
N MET A 387 -97.61 113.75 114.75
CA MET A 387 -97.55 114.99 115.53
C MET A 387 -98.69 115.96 115.18
N VAL A 388 -98.99 116.16 113.89
CA VAL A 388 -100.10 117.00 113.44
C VAL A 388 -101.44 116.43 113.90
N LYS A 389 -101.65 115.11 113.80
CA LYS A 389 -102.86 114.46 114.34
C LYS A 389 -103.00 114.68 115.86
N ALA A 390 -101.91 114.53 116.61
CA ALA A 390 -101.91 114.81 118.06
C ALA A 390 -102.22 116.28 118.36
N ALA A 391 -101.62 117.22 117.63
CA ALA A 391 -101.87 118.66 117.77
C ALA A 391 -103.35 119.01 117.48
N ILE A 392 -103.95 118.45 116.42
CA ILE A 392 -105.37 118.61 116.10
C ILE A 392 -106.26 118.10 117.24
N LEU A 393 -105.91 116.96 117.84
CA LEU A 393 -106.67 116.34 118.93
C LEU A 393 -106.65 117.19 120.20
N ILE A 394 -105.47 117.73 120.56
CA ILE A 394 -105.31 118.68 121.68
C ILE A 394 -106.09 119.97 121.42
N GLN A 395 -105.97 120.54 120.22
CA GLN A 395 -106.70 121.76 119.83
C GLN A 395 -108.23 121.55 119.86
N ALA A 396 -108.71 120.39 119.41
CA ALA A 396 -110.13 120.02 119.45
C ALA A 396 -110.65 119.87 120.89
N PHE A 397 -109.88 119.21 121.77
CA PHE A 397 -110.22 119.10 123.19
C PHE A 397 -110.32 120.47 123.88
N TRP A 398 -109.36 121.37 123.62
CA TRP A 398 -109.36 122.72 124.19
C TRP A 398 -110.51 123.59 123.67
N LYS A 399 -110.78 123.58 122.36
CA LYS A 399 -111.94 124.26 121.76
C LYS A 399 -113.26 123.74 122.36
N GLY A 400 -113.36 122.42 122.56
CA GLY A 400 -114.51 121.78 123.23
C GLY A 400 -114.66 122.15 124.71
N TYR A 401 -113.57 122.27 125.47
CA TYR A 401 -113.59 122.76 126.85
C TYR A 401 -114.07 124.22 126.95
N ARG A 402 -113.58 125.09 126.06
CA ARG A 402 -113.95 126.51 126.01
C ARG A 402 -115.45 126.72 125.76
N CYS A 403 -116.04 125.98 124.81
CA CYS A 403 -117.47 126.04 124.51
C CYS A 403 -118.34 125.55 125.68
N ARG A 404 -117.93 124.50 126.40
CA ARG A 404 -118.68 123.93 127.54
C ARG A 404 -118.67 124.83 128.79
N LYS A 405 -117.63 125.66 128.97
CA LYS A 405 -117.52 126.61 130.08
C LYS A 405 -118.49 127.81 129.94
N LEU A 406 -118.74 128.28 128.72
CA LEU A 406 -119.63 129.42 128.45
C LEU A 406 -121.14 129.09 128.52
N LEU A 407 -121.52 127.82 128.32
CA LEU A 407 -122.92 127.37 128.35
C LEU A 407 -123.51 127.20 129.77
N LYS A 408 -122.68 127.05 130.82
CA LYS A 408 -123.16 126.83 132.20
C LYS A 408 -123.67 128.10 132.93
N ALA A 409 -123.35 129.31 132.48
CA ALA A 409 -123.68 130.53 133.23
C ALA A 409 -125.05 131.16 132.89
N LYS A 410 -125.74 130.75 131.81
CA LYS A 410 -126.95 131.45 131.32
C LYS A 410 -128.32 130.89 131.77
N ASN A 411 -128.41 129.78 132.51
CA ASN A 411 -129.69 129.08 132.79
C ASN A 411 -130.32 129.27 134.19
N LYS A 412 -130.04 130.35 134.94
CA LYS A 412 -130.67 130.58 136.28
C LYS A 412 -131.59 131.79 136.46
N LYS A 413 -131.91 132.61 135.44
CA LYS A 413 -132.89 133.72 135.59
C LYS A 413 -133.77 133.95 134.36
N ALA A 414 -134.79 133.10 134.16
CA ALA A 414 -135.91 133.36 133.25
C ALA A 414 -137.17 132.57 133.64
N LYS A 415 -137.86 133.02 134.70
CA LYS A 415 -139.28 132.73 134.92
C LYS A 415 -140.02 133.97 135.44
N LYS A 416 -140.09 135.03 134.61
CA LYS A 416 -141.17 136.03 134.62
C LYS A 416 -141.23 136.76 133.26
N LYS A 417 -142.41 136.71 132.65
CA LYS A 417 -142.82 137.09 131.27
C LYS A 417 -142.51 138.55 130.85
N LYS A 418 -142.03 138.76 129.61
CA LYS A 418 -142.71 139.56 128.54
C LYS A 418 -141.91 139.68 127.21
N ARG A 419 -142.67 139.54 126.11
CA ARG A 419 -142.65 140.28 124.80
C ARG A 419 -141.61 139.99 123.67
N LYS A 420 -142.16 139.38 122.60
CA LYS A 420 -142.25 139.80 121.17
C LYS A 420 -141.01 140.36 120.44
N GLY A 421 -140.64 139.72 119.31
CA GLY A 421 -140.41 140.40 118.02
C GLY A 421 -139.24 139.95 117.12
N LYS A 422 -139.58 139.52 115.88
CA LYS A 422 -138.83 139.47 114.58
C LYS A 422 -137.62 138.52 114.45
N GLN A 423 -137.45 137.62 113.45
CA GLN A 423 -137.80 137.39 112.02
C GLN A 423 -136.63 137.70 111.04
N LYS A 424 -136.41 136.76 110.09
CA LYS A 424 -135.46 136.72 108.93
C LYS A 424 -133.99 136.55 109.33
N GLY A 425 -133.14 135.75 108.68
CA GLY A 425 -133.12 135.10 107.36
C GLY A 425 -131.66 135.12 106.87
N ILE A 426 -131.38 134.49 105.72
CA ILE A 426 -130.16 134.63 104.87
C ILE A 426 -128.99 133.71 105.30
N LYS A 427 -128.64 132.65 104.55
CA LYS A 427 -127.93 132.55 103.24
C LYS A 427 -126.50 133.15 103.22
N LYS A 428 -125.49 132.31 103.37
CA LYS A 428 -124.61 131.87 102.27
C LYS A 428 -123.86 130.62 102.72
#